data_AF-A0A7S2IBE0-F1
#
_entry.id   AF-A0A7S2IBE0-F1
#
_cell.length_a   1.000
_cell.length_b   1.000
_cell.length_c   1.000
_cell.angle_alpha   90.00
_cell.angle_beta   90.00
_cell.angle_gamma   90.00
#
_symmetry.space_group_name_H-M   'P 1'
#
loop_
_entity.id
_entity.type
_entity.pdbx_description
1 polymer ?
#
loop_
_entity_poly.entity_id
_entity_poly.type
_entity_poly.pdbx_seq_one_letter_code
_entity_poly.pdbx_strand_id
1 'polypeptide(L)'
;HVLNNGPRSRHESRTEQWPRSTPEHAWKAPRPPGMLFPFPSFPMHSGPPSQFLIDMRKWMCLMLLLQSAVCILRFALADIWAGFIMMIIVGFGWYAWYQTMSMTFICYWGLIGLIHGVFDLVHLIDFEVKSRMPMFSKRAPFSYNVHAAARLLEPIVMLLGSLFAFYLYRYDQPDSVYERIASAETRSSESRPLSGSRSGGNYGLGGQGFSTFQGQGHKLGGQPSH
;
A
#
# COMPACT_ATOMS: atom_id res chain seq x y z
N HIS A 1 -63.11 14.13 -34.98
CA HIS A 1 -61.74 14.67 -34.95
C HIS A 1 -60.78 13.48 -35.10
N VAL A 2 -60.39 12.98 -36.27
CA VAL A 2 -59.72 13.54 -37.47
C VAL A 2 -58.40 14.24 -37.16
N LEU A 3 -57.34 13.78 -37.85
CA LEU A 3 -55.96 14.27 -38.01
C LEU A 3 -54.98 13.75 -36.94
N ASN A 4 -53.76 13.26 -37.22
CA ASN A 4 -52.92 13.36 -38.42
C ASN A 4 -51.79 12.31 -38.33
N ASN A 5 -51.66 11.41 -39.31
CA ASN A 5 -50.52 10.50 -39.43
C ASN A 5 -49.44 11.18 -40.27
N GLY A 6 -48.45 11.78 -39.61
CA GLY A 6 -47.28 12.37 -40.26
C GLY A 6 -46.23 11.31 -40.65
N PRO A 7 -45.57 11.44 -41.82
CA PRO A 7 -44.60 10.46 -42.31
C PRO A 7 -43.29 10.54 -41.53
N ARG A 8 -42.87 9.41 -40.97
CA ARG A 8 -41.62 9.24 -40.22
C ARG A 8 -40.46 9.23 -41.23
N SER A 9 -39.78 10.37 -41.38
CA SER A 9 -38.57 10.49 -42.18
C SER A 9 -37.46 9.60 -41.60
N ARG A 10 -37.10 8.59 -42.39
CA ARG A 10 -36.02 7.65 -42.11
C ARG A 10 -34.69 8.39 -42.34
N HIS A 11 -34.12 8.95 -41.28
CA HIS A 11 -32.76 9.46 -41.32
C HIS A 11 -31.80 8.28 -41.51
N GLU A 12 -31.39 8.05 -42.75
CA GLU A 12 -30.20 7.29 -43.09
C GLU A 12 -29.00 7.98 -42.44
N SER A 13 -28.59 7.47 -41.29
CA SER A 13 -27.29 7.72 -40.71
C SER A 13 -26.24 7.13 -41.64
N ARG A 14 -25.87 7.96 -42.63
CA ARG A 14 -24.71 7.84 -43.48
C ARG A 14 -23.53 7.43 -42.59
N THR A 15 -23.17 6.16 -42.67
CA THR A 15 -21.97 5.60 -42.06
C THR A 15 -20.79 6.33 -42.68
N GLU A 16 -20.33 7.39 -42.01
CA GLU A 16 -19.02 7.98 -42.25
C GLU A 16 -17.99 6.92 -41.94
N GLN A 17 -17.67 6.18 -42.99
CA GLN A 17 -16.62 5.19 -43.04
C GLN A 17 -15.31 5.97 -42.93
N TRP A 18 -14.85 6.14 -41.70
CA TRP A 18 -13.57 6.78 -41.42
C TRP A 18 -12.48 6.14 -42.30
N PRO A 19 -11.68 6.95 -43.01
CA PRO A 19 -10.61 6.43 -43.84
C PRO A 19 -9.68 5.60 -42.97
N ARG A 20 -9.50 4.32 -43.35
CA ARG A 20 -8.53 3.42 -42.72
C ARG A 20 -7.15 4.04 -42.91
N SER A 21 -6.63 4.67 -41.87
CA SER A 21 -5.25 5.11 -41.81
C SER A 21 -4.37 3.89 -42.01
N THR A 22 -3.55 3.94 -43.05
CA THR A 22 -2.56 2.92 -43.38
C THR A 22 -1.56 2.77 -42.22
N PRO A 23 -1.22 1.55 -41.78
CA PRO A 23 -0.49 1.27 -40.54
C PRO A 23 1.03 1.58 -40.56
N GLU A 24 1.53 2.36 -41.52
CA GLU A 24 2.98 2.50 -41.76
C GLU A 24 3.69 3.54 -40.88
N HIS A 25 2.95 4.32 -40.09
CA HIS A 25 3.52 5.19 -39.06
C HIS A 25 3.16 4.66 -37.66
N ALA A 26 3.55 3.42 -37.39
CA ALA A 26 3.63 2.91 -36.04
C ALA A 26 4.68 3.73 -35.28
N TRP A 27 4.23 4.80 -34.64
CA TRP A 27 5.01 5.63 -33.74
C TRP A 27 5.70 4.70 -32.75
N LYS A 28 7.00 4.48 -32.93
CA LYS A 28 7.84 3.80 -31.95
C LYS A 28 7.84 4.72 -30.74
N ALA A 29 6.92 4.45 -29.80
CA ALA A 29 6.89 5.14 -28.53
C ALA A 29 8.32 5.12 -27.96
N PRO A 30 8.87 6.28 -27.56
CA PRO A 30 10.19 6.35 -26.96
C PRO A 30 10.25 5.31 -25.85
N ARG A 31 11.21 4.39 -25.92
CA ARG A 31 11.42 3.45 -24.82
C ARG A 31 11.71 4.32 -23.58
N PRO A 32 10.96 4.15 -22.47
CA PRO A 32 11.27 4.90 -21.27
C PRO A 32 12.75 4.64 -20.93
N PRO A 33 13.52 5.70 -20.62
CA PRO A 33 14.94 5.54 -20.31
C PRO A 33 15.09 4.45 -19.24
N GLY A 34 15.94 3.46 -19.52
CA GLY A 34 16.16 2.35 -18.61
C GLY A 34 16.49 2.90 -17.22
N MET A 35 15.69 2.53 -16.23
CA MET A 35 15.90 2.98 -14.85
C MET A 35 17.23 2.38 -14.35
N LEU A 36 18.24 3.23 -14.16
CA LEU A 36 19.61 2.85 -13.74
C LEU A 36 19.64 2.18 -12.36
N PHE A 37 18.61 2.42 -11.54
CA PHE A 37 18.42 1.75 -10.27
C PHE A 37 17.03 1.10 -10.23
N PRO A 38 16.94 -0.24 -10.26
CA PRO A 38 15.67 -0.93 -10.06
C PRO A 38 15.29 -0.79 -8.59
N PHE A 39 14.63 0.32 -8.26
CA PHE A 39 13.92 0.38 -6.98
C PHE A 39 12.80 -0.67 -7.04
N PRO A 40 12.64 -1.50 -6.00
CA PRO A 40 11.53 -2.42 -5.93
C PRO A 40 10.24 -1.61 -6.06
N SER A 41 9.40 -1.97 -7.02
CA SER A 41 8.08 -1.35 -7.17
C SER A 41 7.28 -1.68 -5.91
N PHE A 42 7.17 -0.71 -5.00
CA PHE A 42 6.36 -0.89 -3.81
C PHE A 42 4.90 -1.04 -4.22
N PRO A 43 4.16 -2.02 -3.68
CA PRO A 43 2.77 -2.23 -4.03
C PRO A 43 1.98 -0.98 -3.64
N MET A 44 1.48 -0.27 -4.65
CA MET A 44 0.60 0.87 -4.45
C MET A 44 -0.80 0.31 -4.16
N HIS A 45 -1.12 0.15 -2.87
CA HIS A 45 -2.43 -0.37 -2.47
C HIS A 45 -3.49 0.73 -2.62
N SER A 46 -4.17 0.74 -3.76
CA SER A 46 -5.26 1.68 -4.11
C SER A 46 -6.63 1.15 -3.65
N GLY A 47 -6.74 0.72 -2.40
CA GLY A 47 -7.94 0.09 -1.85
C GLY A 47 -8.24 0.54 -0.42
N PRO A 48 -9.47 0.33 0.08
CA PRO A 48 -9.77 0.51 1.50
C PRO A 48 -8.85 -0.41 2.33
N PRO A 49 -8.32 0.05 3.48
CA PRO A 49 -7.39 -0.73 4.29
C PRO A 49 -8.02 -2.05 4.74
N SER A 50 -7.23 -3.12 4.70
CA SER A 50 -7.63 -4.44 5.19
C SER A 50 -8.11 -4.36 6.65
N GLN A 51 -9.15 -5.13 7.01
CA GLN A 51 -9.66 -5.21 8.39
C GLN A 51 -8.54 -5.60 9.37
N PHE A 52 -7.60 -6.44 8.93
CA PHE A 52 -6.43 -6.82 9.70
C PHE A 52 -5.56 -5.61 10.10
N LEU A 53 -5.31 -4.68 9.18
CA LEU A 53 -4.56 -3.44 9.47
C LEU A 53 -5.29 -2.55 10.47
N ILE A 54 -6.63 -2.52 10.40
CA ILE A 54 -7.47 -1.75 11.33
C ILE A 54 -7.34 -2.32 12.74
N ASP A 55 -7.34 -3.64 12.91
CA ASP A 55 -7.18 -4.29 14.23
C ASP A 55 -5.78 -4.09 14.81
N MET A 56 -4.75 -4.07 13.94
CA MET A 56 -3.36 -3.84 14.34
C MET A 56 -3.04 -2.36 14.64
N ARG A 57 -3.98 -1.44 14.38
CA ARG A 57 -3.81 0.00 14.63
C ARG A 57 -3.42 0.34 16.07
N LYS A 58 -3.98 -0.39 17.04
CA LYS A 58 -3.70 -0.17 18.47
C LYS A 58 -2.27 -0.59 18.82
N TRP A 59 -1.80 -1.70 18.25
CA TRP A 59 -0.42 -2.18 18.42
C TRP A 59 0.59 -1.23 17.79
N MET A 60 0.30 -0.70 16.60
CA MET A 60 1.13 0.33 15.99
C MET A 60 1.22 1.58 16.86
N CYS A 61 0.10 2.04 17.42
CA CYS A 61 0.08 3.18 18.35
C CYS A 61 0.98 2.94 19.57
N LEU A 62 0.92 1.74 20.16
CA LEU A 62 1.78 1.37 21.30
C LEU A 62 3.27 1.44 20.93
N MET A 63 3.66 0.92 19.75
CA MET A 63 5.05 0.99 19.28
C MET A 63 5.51 2.43 19.03
N LEU A 64 4.65 3.28 18.45
CA LEU A 64 4.96 4.70 18.21
C LEU A 64 5.10 5.49 19.51
N LEU A 65 4.28 5.19 20.52
CA LEU A 65 4.41 5.78 21.86
C LEU A 65 5.73 5.38 22.51
N LEU A 66 6.13 4.10 22.39
CA LEU A 66 7.43 3.64 22.90
C LEU A 66 8.59 4.34 22.19
N GLN A 67 8.55 4.45 20.86
CA GLN A 67 9.56 5.18 20.09
C GLN A 67 9.61 6.67 20.47
N SER A 68 8.45 7.29 20.67
CA SER A 68 8.34 8.70 21.07
C SER A 68 8.91 8.92 22.48
N ALA A 69 8.67 7.98 23.41
CA ALA A 69 9.26 8.03 24.75
C ALA A 69 10.80 7.93 24.70
N VAL A 70 11.36 7.04 23.89
CA VAL A 70 12.82 6.92 23.69
C VAL A 70 13.38 8.17 23.01
N CYS A 71 12.64 8.75 22.05
CA CYS A 71 13.02 10.00 21.40
C CYS A 71 13.11 11.18 22.39
N ILE A 72 12.12 11.31 23.29
CA ILE A 72 12.13 12.33 24.36
C ILE A 72 13.31 12.08 25.32
N LEU A 73 13.53 10.82 25.69
CA LEU A 73 14.67 10.43 26.52
C LEU A 73 16.00 10.83 25.86
N ARG A 74 16.14 10.70 24.53
CA ARG A 74 17.33 11.13 23.80
C ARG A 74 17.59 12.64 23.86
N PHE A 75 16.54 13.44 23.69
CA PHE A 75 16.66 14.89 23.85
C PHE A 75 17.05 15.27 25.28
N ALA A 76 16.52 14.59 26.29
CA ALA A 76 16.89 14.81 27.69
C ALA A 76 18.37 14.48 27.98
N LEU A 77 18.96 13.56 27.22
CA LEU A 77 20.37 13.17 27.31
C LEU A 77 21.30 14.04 26.42
N ALA A 78 20.79 15.15 25.87
CA ALA A 78 21.51 16.11 25.03
C ALA A 78 22.09 15.54 23.72
N ASP A 79 21.56 14.41 23.23
CA ASP A 79 21.93 13.83 21.94
C ASP A 79 21.03 14.40 20.83
N ILE A 80 21.26 15.68 20.50
CA ILE A 80 20.38 16.47 19.63
C ILE A 80 20.32 15.88 18.21
N TRP A 81 21.44 15.39 17.69
CA TRP A 81 21.52 14.94 16.30
C TRP A 81 20.83 13.58 16.09
N ALA A 82 21.10 12.60 16.96
CA ALA A 82 20.40 11.32 16.91
C ALA A 82 18.90 11.51 17.22
N GLY A 83 18.58 12.33 18.23
CA GLY A 83 17.20 12.66 18.58
C GLY A 83 16.41 13.30 17.43
N PHE A 84 17.04 14.19 16.65
CA PHE A 84 16.40 14.82 15.49
C PHE A 84 16.08 13.83 14.37
N ILE A 85 17.03 12.94 14.03
CA ILE A 85 16.81 11.90 13.02
C ILE A 85 15.71 10.95 13.49
N MET A 86 15.77 10.50 14.75
CA MET A 86 14.76 9.63 15.34
C MET A 86 13.37 10.29 15.32
N MET A 87 13.29 11.59 15.64
CA MET A 87 12.03 12.35 15.59
C MET A 87 11.41 12.35 14.19
N ILE A 88 12.21 12.48 13.12
CA ILE A 88 11.69 12.40 11.73
C ILE A 88 11.11 11.02 11.47
N ILE A 89 11.79 9.95 11.87
CA ILE A 89 11.34 8.57 11.66
C ILE A 89 10.02 8.31 12.40
N VAL A 90 9.94 8.74 13.66
CA VAL A 90 8.73 8.65 14.47
C VAL A 90 7.60 9.48 13.86
N GLY A 91 7.91 10.66 13.32
CA GLY A 91 6.97 11.48 12.57
C GLY A 91 6.38 10.77 11.35
N PHE A 92 7.21 10.08 10.57
CA PHE A 92 6.73 9.22 9.47
C PHE A 92 5.80 8.11 9.98
N GLY A 93 6.11 7.50 11.13
CA GLY A 93 5.27 6.49 11.76
C GLY A 93 3.90 7.05 12.18
N TRP A 94 3.87 8.21 12.82
CA TRP A 94 2.62 8.91 13.16
C TRP A 94 1.82 9.32 11.93
N TYR A 95 2.51 9.78 10.88
CA TYR A 95 1.87 10.09 9.60
C TYR A 95 1.22 8.86 8.97
N ALA A 96 1.91 7.72 8.95
CA ALA A 96 1.35 6.45 8.48
C ALA A 96 0.12 6.00 9.30
N TRP A 97 0.16 6.20 10.62
CA TRP A 97 -0.97 5.90 11.51
C TRP A 97 -2.19 6.82 11.26
N TYR A 98 -1.96 8.08 10.88
CA TYR A 98 -3.00 9.06 10.60
C TYR A 98 -3.63 8.86 9.20
N GLN A 99 -2.81 8.59 8.18
CA GLN A 99 -3.22 8.35 6.78
C GLN A 99 -3.73 6.92 6.55
N THR A 100 -4.87 6.60 7.16
CA THR A 100 -5.67 5.38 6.89
C THR A 100 -4.88 4.08 6.75
N MET A 101 -3.78 3.91 7.50
CA MET A 101 -2.91 2.72 7.43
C MET A 101 -2.46 2.32 6.02
N SER A 102 -2.12 3.30 5.18
CA SER A 102 -1.56 2.98 3.87
C SER A 102 -0.26 2.19 4.02
N MET A 103 -0.27 0.95 3.49
CA MET A 103 0.81 -0.02 3.63
C MET A 103 2.16 0.52 3.13
N THR A 104 2.13 1.40 2.12
CA THR A 104 3.31 2.07 1.57
C THR A 104 4.05 2.89 2.63
N PHE A 105 3.35 3.71 3.41
CA PHE A 105 3.97 4.53 4.46
C PHE A 105 4.49 3.67 5.62
N ILE A 106 3.79 2.58 5.95
CA ILE A 106 4.23 1.62 6.96
C ILE A 106 5.52 0.94 6.54
N CYS A 107 5.63 0.52 5.28
CA CYS A 107 6.87 -0.05 4.72
C CYS A 107 8.03 0.96 4.74
N TYR A 108 7.78 2.22 4.37
CA TYR A 108 8.82 3.26 4.44
C TYR A 108 9.28 3.52 5.87
N TRP A 109 8.34 3.66 6.82
CA TRP A 109 8.66 3.81 8.23
C TRP A 109 9.47 2.61 8.75
N GLY A 110 9.06 1.39 8.44
CA GLY A 110 9.76 0.18 8.85
C GLY A 110 11.15 0.03 8.24
N LEU A 111 11.33 0.40 6.96
CA LEU A 111 12.62 0.33 6.26
C LEU A 111 13.60 1.38 6.77
N ILE A 112 13.15 2.64 6.90
CA ILE A 112 13.99 3.71 7.46
C ILE A 112 14.35 3.37 8.91
N GLY A 113 13.39 2.86 9.68
CA GLY A 113 13.63 2.38 11.04
C GLY A 113 14.61 1.22 11.13
N LEU A 114 14.61 0.30 10.17
CA LEU A 114 15.59 -0.79 10.07
C LEU A 114 17.00 -0.25 9.89
N ILE A 115 17.17 0.61 8.88
CA ILE A 115 18.47 1.19 8.53
C ILE A 115 19.03 1.97 9.71
N HIS A 116 18.20 2.81 10.34
CA HIS A 116 18.56 3.58 11.51
C HIS A 116 18.92 2.67 12.70
N GLY A 117 18.09 1.67 13.01
CA GLY A 117 18.36 0.72 14.09
C GLY A 117 19.64 -0.10 13.89
N VAL A 118 20.00 -0.44 12.64
CA VAL A 118 21.26 -1.12 12.32
C VAL A 118 22.47 -0.20 12.55
N PHE A 119 22.40 1.07 12.13
CA PHE A 119 23.49 2.02 12.40
C PHE A 119 23.68 2.27 13.89
N ASP A 120 22.59 2.39 14.65
CA ASP A 120 22.67 2.54 16.11
C ASP A 120 23.24 1.29 16.77
N LEU A 121 22.89 0.09 16.27
CA LEU A 121 23.49 -1.16 16.74
C LEU A 121 25.00 -1.21 16.48
N VAL A 122 25.46 -0.76 15.31
CA VAL A 122 26.89 -0.66 14.99
C VAL A 122 27.58 0.34 15.92
N HIS A 123 26.98 1.51 16.17
CA HIS A 123 27.52 2.48 17.12
C HIS A 123 27.56 1.95 18.56
N LEU A 124 26.57 1.16 18.96
CA LEU A 124 26.54 0.51 20.27
C LEU A 124 27.69 -0.50 20.41
N ILE A 125 27.93 -1.32 19.38
CA ILE A 125 29.04 -2.28 19.35
C ILE A 125 30.39 -1.54 19.35
N ASP A 126 30.54 -0.49 18.54
CA ASP A 126 31.75 0.32 18.49
C ASP A 126 32.06 0.96 19.85
N PHE A 127 31.03 1.47 20.54
CA PHE A 127 31.15 1.99 21.89
C PHE A 127 31.61 0.91 22.88
N GLU A 128 31.04 -0.29 22.83
CA GLU A 128 31.42 -1.39 23.72
C GLU A 128 32.87 -1.85 23.49
N VAL A 129 33.30 -1.95 22.23
CA VAL A 129 34.67 -2.38 21.89
C VAL A 129 35.71 -1.34 22.27
N LYS A 130 35.42 -0.04 22.12
CA LYS A 130 36.38 1.04 22.40
C LYS A 130 36.36 1.51 23.85
N SER A 131 35.24 1.35 24.55
CA SER A 131 35.14 1.80 25.93
C SER A 131 35.78 0.78 26.88
N ARG A 132 36.66 1.26 27.78
CA ARG A 132 37.26 0.43 28.83
C ARG A 132 36.34 0.29 30.06
N MET A 133 35.16 0.91 30.02
CA MET A 133 34.22 0.93 31.14
C MET A 133 33.00 0.08 30.78
N PRO A 134 32.49 -0.76 31.71
CA PRO A 134 31.31 -1.57 31.45
C PRO A 134 30.08 -0.70 31.23
N MET A 135 29.17 -1.09 30.32
CA MET A 135 27.93 -0.33 30.05
C MET A 135 27.15 0.05 31.31
N PHE A 136 27.09 -0.87 32.29
CA PHE A 136 26.43 -0.63 33.55
C PHE A 136 27.41 -0.78 34.70
N SER A 137 27.47 0.23 35.55
CA SER A 137 28.30 0.22 36.76
C SER A 137 27.51 0.70 37.96
N LYS A 138 27.46 -0.11 39.01
CA LYS A 138 26.83 0.25 40.29
C LYS A 138 27.57 1.39 41.00
N ARG A 139 28.83 1.64 40.64
CA ARG A 139 29.67 2.71 41.21
C ARG A 139 29.53 4.03 40.43
N ALA A 140 29.01 3.97 39.21
CA ALA A 140 28.80 5.15 38.39
C ALA A 140 27.53 5.91 38.81
N PRO A 141 27.46 7.23 38.56
CA PRO A 141 26.24 8.00 38.82
C PRO A 141 25.06 7.45 38.02
N PHE A 142 23.84 7.62 38.54
CA PHE A 142 22.62 7.13 37.90
C PHE A 142 22.47 7.58 36.44
N SER A 143 22.84 8.82 36.13
CA SER A 143 22.81 9.37 34.76
C SER A 143 23.62 8.53 33.78
N TYR A 144 24.79 8.01 34.17
CA TYR A 144 25.62 7.14 33.32
C TYR A 144 24.86 5.87 32.91
N ASN A 145 24.22 5.20 33.88
CA ASN A 145 23.44 3.99 33.60
C ASN A 145 22.20 4.30 32.76
N VAL A 146 21.58 5.48 32.92
CA VAL A 146 20.47 5.93 32.06
C VAL A 146 20.96 6.17 30.63
N HIS A 147 22.12 6.79 30.42
CA HIS A 147 22.71 6.95 29.09
C HIS A 147 22.98 5.59 28.42
N ALA A 148 23.54 4.64 29.16
CA ALA A 148 23.79 3.29 28.64
C ALA A 148 22.48 2.57 28.30
N ALA A 149 21.46 2.67 29.16
CA ALA A 149 20.14 2.10 28.91
C ALA A 149 19.47 2.72 27.67
N ALA A 150 19.55 4.05 27.50
CA ALA A 150 18.99 4.73 26.34
C ALA A 150 19.71 4.37 25.02
N ARG A 151 21.02 4.09 25.08
CA ARG A 151 21.79 3.57 23.95
C ARG A 151 21.40 2.15 23.56
N LEU A 152 21.09 1.30 24.53
CA LEU A 152 20.64 -0.07 24.28
C LEU A 152 19.19 -0.12 23.80
N LEU A 153 18.32 0.72 24.38
CA LEU A 153 16.88 0.70 24.10
C LEU A 153 16.55 1.22 22.70
N GLU A 154 17.32 2.17 22.16
CA GLU A 154 17.11 2.73 20.83
C GLU A 154 17.09 1.67 19.71
N PRO A 155 18.18 0.91 19.46
CA PRO A 155 18.19 -0.08 18.39
C PRO A 155 17.13 -1.17 18.61
N ILE A 156 16.84 -1.55 19.86
CA ILE A 156 15.81 -2.55 20.18
C ILE A 156 14.43 -2.07 19.72
N VAL A 157 14.04 -0.84 20.12
CA VAL A 157 12.70 -0.32 19.79
C VAL A 157 12.57 -0.01 18.29
N MET A 158 13.64 0.43 17.63
CA MET A 158 13.65 0.67 16.19
C MET A 158 13.54 -0.64 15.39
N LEU A 159 14.29 -1.68 15.78
CA LEU A 159 14.20 -3.00 15.17
C LEU A 159 12.84 -3.65 15.41
N LEU A 160 12.25 -3.50 16.61
CA LEU A 160 10.89 -3.98 16.88
C LEU A 160 9.84 -3.29 16.00
N GLY A 161 9.94 -1.97 15.81
CA GLY A 161 9.08 -1.24 14.89
C GLY A 161 9.21 -1.74 13.44
N SER A 162 10.44 -1.99 13.00
CA SER A 162 10.71 -2.54 11.67
C SER A 162 10.18 -3.97 11.49
N LEU A 163 10.42 -4.85 12.45
CA LEU A 163 9.88 -6.22 12.47
C LEU A 163 8.35 -6.20 12.46
N PHE A 164 7.73 -5.27 13.18
CA PHE A 164 6.29 -5.09 13.17
C PHE A 164 5.78 -4.61 11.80
N ALA A 165 6.45 -3.66 11.15
CA ALA A 165 6.11 -3.25 9.78
C ALA A 165 6.23 -4.41 8.78
N PHE A 166 7.28 -5.23 8.90
CA PHE A 166 7.46 -6.43 8.09
C PHE A 166 6.36 -7.47 8.37
N TYR A 167 5.97 -7.65 9.63
CA TYR A 167 4.84 -8.49 10.01
C TYR A 167 3.55 -8.00 9.32
N LEU A 168 3.21 -6.71 9.42
CA LEU A 168 2.05 -6.15 8.73
C LEU A 168 2.12 -6.40 7.21
N TYR A 169 3.28 -6.17 6.61
CA TYR A 169 3.49 -6.42 5.18
C TYR A 169 3.23 -7.87 4.80
N ARG A 170 3.72 -8.81 5.60
CA ARG A 170 3.61 -10.24 5.30
C ARG A 170 2.17 -10.75 5.36
N TYR A 171 1.37 -10.22 6.29
CA TYR A 171 -0.01 -10.63 6.54
C TYR A 171 -1.05 -9.82 5.76
N ASP A 172 -0.71 -8.61 5.29
CA ASP A 172 -1.59 -7.82 4.42
C ASP A 172 -1.64 -8.34 2.98
N GLN A 173 -0.62 -9.10 2.52
CA GLN A 173 -0.62 -9.60 1.15
C GLN A 173 -1.83 -10.54 0.89
N PRO A 174 -2.63 -10.26 -0.15
CA PRO A 174 -3.85 -11.01 -0.51
C PRO A 174 -3.57 -12.44 -1.02
N ASP A 175 -2.31 -12.87 -1.02
CA ASP A 175 -1.92 -14.25 -1.30
C ASP A 175 -2.23 -15.23 -0.17
N SER A 176 -2.87 -14.76 0.91
CA SER A 176 -3.52 -15.71 1.80
C SER A 176 -4.55 -16.47 0.96
N VAL A 177 -4.30 -17.78 0.80
CA VAL A 177 -5.17 -18.76 0.15
C VAL A 177 -6.65 -18.55 0.53
N TYR A 178 -6.91 -17.98 1.70
CA TYR A 178 -8.20 -17.48 2.17
C TYR A 178 -8.92 -16.51 1.24
N GLU A 179 -8.30 -15.50 0.64
CA GLU A 179 -9.04 -14.58 -0.25
C GLU A 179 -9.38 -15.27 -1.57
N ARG A 180 -8.50 -16.14 -2.07
CA ARG A 180 -8.81 -17.00 -3.23
C ARG A 180 -9.94 -18.00 -2.93
N ILE A 181 -10.00 -18.56 -1.72
CA ILE A 181 -11.10 -19.42 -1.26
C ILE A 181 -12.39 -18.60 -1.09
N ALA A 182 -12.35 -17.48 -0.39
CA ALA A 182 -13.52 -16.64 -0.13
C ALA A 182 -14.12 -16.04 -1.42
N SER A 183 -13.25 -15.62 -2.35
CA SER A 183 -13.70 -15.15 -3.67
C SER A 183 -14.11 -16.28 -4.61
N ALA A 184 -13.55 -17.49 -4.47
CA ALA A 184 -14.06 -18.68 -5.16
C ALA A 184 -15.44 -19.11 -4.65
N GLU A 185 -15.67 -19.05 -3.33
CA GLU A 185 -16.94 -19.40 -2.70
C GLU A 185 -18.04 -18.39 -3.05
N THR A 186 -17.70 -17.09 -3.04
CA THR A 186 -18.62 -16.03 -3.49
C THR A 186 -18.96 -16.17 -4.98
N ARG A 187 -17.98 -16.47 -5.85
CA ARG A 187 -18.23 -16.70 -7.29
C ARG A 187 -18.99 -18.00 -7.57
N SER A 188 -18.88 -19.01 -6.71
CA SER A 188 -19.59 -20.28 -6.87
C SER A 188 -21.09 -20.16 -6.56
N SER A 189 -21.51 -19.16 -5.79
CA SER A 189 -22.93 -18.94 -5.46
C SER A 189 -23.68 -18.11 -6.51
N GLU A 190 -22.98 -17.31 -7.31
CA GLU A 190 -23.61 -16.47 -8.36
C GLU A 190 -23.64 -17.13 -9.76
N SER A 191 -22.92 -18.25 -9.94
CA SER A 191 -22.88 -18.98 -11.22
C SER A 191 -23.73 -20.25 -11.22
N ARG A 192 -24.99 -20.14 -10.81
CA ARG A 192 -26.05 -21.00 -11.38
C ARG A 192 -26.86 -20.18 -12.38
N PRO A 193 -26.38 -20.02 -13.63
CA PRO A 193 -27.28 -19.66 -14.70
C PRO A 193 -28.30 -20.80 -14.81
N LEU A 194 -29.57 -20.49 -14.54
CA LEU A 194 -30.69 -21.29 -15.01
C LEU A 194 -30.48 -21.50 -16.51
N SER A 195 -30.11 -22.74 -16.86
CA SER A 195 -29.87 -23.26 -18.19
C SER A 195 -31.07 -22.99 -19.10
N GLY A 196 -31.03 -21.85 -19.80
CA GLY A 196 -31.70 -21.64 -21.08
C GLY A 196 -30.83 -22.25 -22.18
N SER A 197 -31.17 -23.46 -22.57
CA SER A 197 -30.59 -24.21 -23.69
C SER A 197 -30.50 -23.38 -24.98
N ARG A 198 -29.30 -23.20 -25.53
CA ARG A 198 -29.09 -23.12 -27.00
C ARG A 198 -27.61 -23.28 -27.40
N SER A 199 -27.28 -24.54 -27.67
CA SER A 199 -26.52 -25.03 -28.83
C SER A 199 -25.77 -23.99 -29.69
N GLY A 200 -24.44 -24.14 -29.72
CA GLY A 200 -23.69 -24.05 -30.98
C GLY A 200 -22.45 -23.17 -30.96
N GLY A 201 -21.27 -23.80 -30.99
CA GLY A 201 -20.21 -23.35 -31.89
C GLY A 201 -18.92 -22.82 -31.28
N ASN A 202 -17.97 -23.75 -31.18
CA ASN A 202 -16.63 -23.65 -31.75
C ASN A 202 -15.52 -22.90 -30.99
N TYR A 203 -14.38 -23.59 -30.95
CA TYR A 203 -13.20 -23.34 -30.13
C TYR A 203 -12.21 -22.40 -30.82
N GLY A 204 -11.61 -21.51 -30.02
CA GLY A 204 -10.46 -20.69 -30.45
C GLY A 204 -9.69 -20.18 -29.23
N LEU A 205 -8.58 -20.85 -28.91
CA LEU A 205 -7.57 -20.40 -27.95
C LEU A 205 -7.04 -19.02 -28.33
N GLY A 206 -7.01 -18.08 -27.38
CA GLY A 206 -6.20 -16.87 -27.49
C GLY A 206 -6.64 -15.72 -26.59
N GLY A 207 -6.17 -15.71 -25.34
CA GLY A 207 -6.11 -14.53 -24.46
C GLY A 207 -7.46 -13.96 -24.00
N GLN A 208 -7.81 -14.19 -22.73
CA GLN A 208 -8.98 -13.53 -22.11
C GLN A 208 -8.68 -12.04 -21.91
N GLY A 209 -8.90 -11.26 -22.97
CA GLY A 209 -9.12 -9.83 -22.87
C GLY A 209 -10.31 -9.58 -21.95
N PHE A 210 -10.10 -8.67 -21.00
CA PHE A 210 -11.13 -8.14 -20.12
C PHE A 210 -12.24 -7.53 -20.99
N SER A 211 -13.39 -8.22 -21.09
CA SER A 211 -14.59 -7.68 -21.75
C SER A 211 -15.30 -6.77 -20.75
N THR A 212 -14.85 -5.51 -20.72
CA THR A 212 -15.57 -4.44 -20.00
C THR A 212 -16.99 -4.37 -20.55
N PHE A 213 -17.97 -4.39 -19.65
CA PHE A 213 -19.38 -4.13 -19.89
C PHE A 213 -19.60 -3.12 -21.03
N GLN A 214 -19.86 -3.63 -22.24
CA GLN A 214 -20.24 -2.84 -23.41
C GLN A 214 -21.77 -2.80 -23.54
N GLY A 215 -22.46 -2.82 -22.39
CA GLY A 215 -23.90 -2.58 -22.32
C GLY A 215 -24.15 -1.09 -22.38
N GLN A 216 -24.75 -0.62 -23.47
CA GLN A 216 -25.21 0.75 -23.63
C GLN A 216 -26.28 1.02 -22.56
N GLY A 217 -25.90 1.72 -21.48
CA GLY A 217 -26.76 2.02 -20.35
C GLY A 217 -28.04 2.74 -20.80
N HIS A 218 -29.18 2.07 -20.68
CA HIS A 218 -30.49 2.63 -20.93
C HIS A 218 -30.79 3.72 -19.90
N LYS A 219 -31.07 4.95 -20.36
CA LYS A 219 -31.65 6.00 -19.51
C LYS A 219 -33.07 5.59 -19.14
N LEU A 220 -33.30 5.23 -17.87
CA LEU A 220 -34.66 5.16 -17.33
C LEU A 220 -35.27 6.56 -17.39
N GLY A 221 -36.43 6.60 -18.03
CA GLY A 221 -37.03 7.80 -18.60
C GLY A 221 -37.27 8.93 -17.63
N GLY A 222 -37.22 10.13 -18.19
CA GLY A 222 -37.90 11.28 -17.62
C GLY A 222 -39.39 11.01 -17.51
N GLN A 223 -39.95 11.34 -16.35
CA GLN A 223 -41.37 11.58 -16.23
C GLN A 223 -41.60 13.10 -16.26
N PRO A 224 -42.39 13.62 -17.21
CA PRO A 224 -42.77 15.03 -17.24
C PRO A 224 -43.90 15.33 -16.23
N SER A 225 -43.75 16.48 -15.56
CA SER A 225 -44.77 17.43 -15.09
C SER A 225 -46.21 16.96 -14.84
N HIS A 226 -46.67 17.23 -13.61
CA HIS A 226 -47.98 17.86 -13.38
C HIS A 226 -47.76 19.24 -12.74
#